data_AF-A0A3A6PPL6-F1
#
_entry.id   AF-A0A3A6PPL6-F1
#
_cell.length_a   1.000
_cell.length_b   1.000
_cell.length_c   1.000
_cell.angle_alpha   90.00
_cell.angle_beta   90.00
_cell.angle_gamma   90.00
#
_symmetry.space_group_name_H-M   'P 1'
#
loop_
_entity.id
_entity.type
_entity.pdbx_description
1 polymer ?
#
loop_
_entity_poly.entity_id
_entity_poly.type
_entity_poly.pdbx_seq_one_letter_code
_entity_poly.pdbx_strand_id
1 'polypeptide(L)' 'MHLNDIEHTRTRVRHPQTNGAVERLHQTIQDEFYQVAFRKKLYHSIEEIQADLDAFMEQYNTERTNQG' A
#
# COMPACT_ATOMS: atom_id res chain seq x y z
N MET A 1 -28.02 4.70 4.63
CA MET A 1 -26.83 5.57 4.62
C MET A 1 -25.92 5.03 3.53
N HIS A 2 -25.81 5.73 2.41
CA HIS A 2 -24.99 5.30 1.27
C HIS A 2 -23.52 5.54 1.59
N LEU A 3 -22.75 4.47 1.71
CA LEU A 3 -21.30 4.52 1.86
C LEU A 3 -20.69 4.82 0.46
N ASN A 4 -20.77 6.08 0.03
CA ASN A 4 -20.04 6.69 -1.09
C ASN A 4 -19.95 5.89 -2.43
N ASP A 5 -20.98 5.17 -2.87
CA ASP A 5 -20.97 4.42 -4.16
C ASP A 5 -19.71 3.56 -4.38
N ILE A 6 -19.08 3.07 -3.30
CA ILE A 6 -17.89 2.22 -3.42
C ILE A 6 -18.36 0.79 -3.69
N GLU A 7 -18.34 0.38 -4.96
CA GLU A 7 -18.57 -1.01 -5.34
C GLU A 7 -17.29 -1.85 -5.16
N HIS A 8 -17.31 -2.77 -4.21
CA HIS A 8 -16.27 -3.78 -4.08
C HIS A 8 -16.37 -4.79 -5.23
N THR A 9 -15.38 -4.78 -6.12
CA THR A 9 -15.28 -5.76 -7.20
C THR A 9 -14.16 -6.75 -6.92
N ARG A 10 -14.41 -8.04 -7.20
CA ARG A 10 -13.38 -9.08 -7.12
C ARG A 10 -12.71 -9.23 -8.48
N THR A 11 -11.39 -9.22 -8.51
CA THR A 11 -10.62 -9.43 -9.73
C THR A 11 -10.91 -10.82 -10.31
N ARG A 12 -11.31 -10.88 -11.58
CA ARG A 12 -11.47 -12.16 -12.28
C ARG A 12 -10.09 -12.77 -12.57
N VAL A 13 -10.01 -14.09 -12.52
CA VAL A 13 -8.80 -14.86 -12.85
C VAL A 13 -8.33 -14.47 -14.26
N ARG A 14 -7.03 -14.11 -14.40
CA ARG A 14 -6.38 -13.67 -15.67
C ARG A 14 -6.82 -12.30 -16.21
N HIS A 15 -7.11 -11.32 -15.34
CA HIS A 15 -7.41 -9.94 -15.77
C HIS A 15 -6.28 -8.95 -15.42
N PRO A 16 -5.26 -8.78 -16.28
CA PRO A 16 -4.05 -7.99 -15.99
C PRO A 16 -4.31 -6.50 -15.75
N GLN A 17 -5.35 -5.91 -16.33
CA GLN A 17 -5.68 -4.48 -16.16
C GLN A 17 -6.09 -4.12 -14.72
N THR A 18 -6.66 -5.06 -13.98
CA THR A 18 -7.12 -4.86 -12.58
C THR A 18 -6.02 -5.17 -11.56
N ASN A 19 -5.04 -5.99 -11.91
CA ASN A 19 -3.90 -6.28 -11.04
C ASN A 19 -2.86 -5.17 -11.03
N GLY A 20 -2.74 -4.39 -12.11
CA GLY A 20 -1.69 -3.38 -12.24
C GLY A 20 -1.72 -2.27 -11.18
N ALA A 21 -2.85 -2.01 -10.53
CA ALA A 21 -2.90 -1.06 -9.40
C ALA A 21 -2.32 -1.67 -8.12
N VAL A 22 -2.67 -2.93 -7.83
CA VAL A 22 -2.15 -3.68 -6.67
C VAL A 22 -0.65 -3.95 -6.85
N GLU A 23 -0.23 -4.34 -8.05
CA GLU A 23 1.18 -4.57 -8.38
C GLU A 23 2.01 -3.30 -8.22
N ARG A 24 1.50 -2.15 -8.70
CA ARG A 24 2.15 -0.84 -8.49
C ARG A 24 2.24 -0.48 -7.01
N LEU A 25 1.17 -0.68 -6.25
CA LEU A 25 1.17 -0.44 -4.80
C LEU A 25 2.21 -1.33 -4.09
N HIS A 26 2.27 -2.63 -4.43
CA HIS A 26 3.26 -3.54 -3.87
C HIS A 26 4.69 -3.08 -4.17
N GLN A 27 4.96 -2.64 -5.40
CA GLN A 27 6.28 -2.11 -5.77
C GLN A 27 6.62 -0.84 -4.99
N THR A 28 5.67 0.07 -4.83
CA THR A 28 5.86 1.27 -3.99
C THR A 28 6.18 0.91 -2.54
N ILE A 29 5.42 0.00 -1.92
CA ILE A 29 5.69 -0.43 -0.54
C ILE A 29 7.09 -1.07 -0.45
N GLN A 30 7.48 -1.86 -1.46
CA GLN A 30 8.80 -2.47 -1.49
C GLN A 30 9.93 -1.42 -1.56
N ASP A 31 9.86 -0.50 -2.51
CA ASP A 31 10.94 0.43 -2.83
C ASP A 31 11.01 1.62 -1.86
N GLU A 32 9.86 2.18 -1.48
CA GLU A 32 9.78 3.38 -0.65
C GLU A 32 9.73 3.04 0.85
N PHE A 33 9.08 1.93 1.25
CA PHE A 33 8.98 1.54 2.66
C PHE A 33 10.00 0.48 3.04
N TYR A 34 9.88 -0.78 2.58
CA TYR A 34 10.69 -1.88 3.12
C TYR A 34 12.20 -1.68 2.93
N GLN A 35 12.65 -1.25 1.74
CA GLN A 35 14.06 -0.98 1.50
C GLN A 35 14.61 0.12 2.42
N VAL A 36 13.81 1.10 2.82
CA VAL A 36 14.24 2.21 3.68
C VAL A 36 14.16 1.82 5.15
N ALA A 37 13.03 1.24 5.57
CA ALA A 37 12.74 0.81 6.93
C ALA A 37 13.80 -0.15 7.46
N PHE A 38 14.08 -1.23 6.72
CA PHE A 38 15.04 -2.27 7.15
C PHE A 38 16.50 -1.81 7.15
N ARG A 39 16.83 -0.67 6.52
CA ARG A 39 18.17 -0.05 6.64
C ARG A 39 18.29 0.87 7.85
N LYS A 40 17.16 1.40 8.37
CA LYS A 40 17.15 2.43 9.42
C LYS A 40 16.79 1.88 10.80
N LYS A 41 15.97 0.83 10.86
CA LYS A 41 15.43 0.28 12.10
C LYS A 41 15.57 -1.24 12.09
N LEU A 42 16.05 -1.79 13.20
CA LEU A 42 16.00 -3.22 13.46
C LEU A 42 14.62 -3.53 14.07
N TYR A 43 13.88 -4.42 13.44
CA TYR A 43 12.56 -4.84 13.91
C TYR A 43 12.68 -6.15 14.68
N HIS A 44 12.01 -6.23 15.83
CA HIS A 44 12.01 -7.40 16.71
C HIS A 44 10.72 -8.22 16.58
N SER A 45 9.68 -7.66 15.97
CA SER A 45 8.42 -8.36 15.72
C SER A 45 7.73 -7.87 14.46
N ILE A 46 6.74 -8.64 13.98
CA ILE A 46 5.94 -8.28 12.80
C ILE A 46 5.04 -7.09 13.13
N GLU A 47 4.55 -6.99 14.37
CA GLU A 47 3.69 -5.91 14.85
C GLU A 47 4.39 -4.55 14.75
N GLU A 48 5.70 -4.50 15.02
CA GLU A 48 6.48 -3.27 14.85
C GLU A 48 6.59 -2.85 13.38
N ILE A 49 6.73 -3.81 12.47
CA ILE A 49 6.73 -3.55 11.02
C ILE A 49 5.35 -3.06 10.58
N GLN A 50 4.30 -3.69 11.08
CA GLN A 50 2.92 -3.34 10.74
C GLN A 50 2.57 -1.92 11.18
N ALA A 51 2.95 -1.51 12.41
CA ALA A 51 2.69 -0.16 12.90
C ALA A 51 3.38 0.92 12.03
N ASP A 52 4.63 0.69 11.63
CA ASP A 52 5.35 1.62 10.76
C ASP A 52 4.77 1.62 9.33
N LEU A 53 4.33 0.46 8.83
CA LEU A 53 3.68 0.33 7.53
C LEU A 53 2.34 1.06 7.51
N ASP A 54 1.55 0.95 8.57
CA ASP A 54 0.26 1.63 8.69
C ASP A 54 0.44 3.15 8.66
N ALA A 55 1.43 3.68 9.38
CA ALA A 55 1.78 5.10 9.33
C ALA A 55 2.26 5.54 7.94
N PHE A 56 3.08 4.72 7.28
CA PHE A 56 3.50 4.99 5.89
C PHE A 56 2.29 5.01 4.93
N MET A 57 1.36 4.06 5.10
CA MET A 57 0.17 3.95 4.26
C MET A 57 -0.81 5.11 4.49
N GLU A 58 -0.94 5.60 5.72
CA GLU A 58 -1.71 6.83 6.00
C GLU A 58 -1.14 7.99 5.20
N GLN A 59 0.16 8.27 5.35
CA GLN A 59 0.84 9.34 4.60
C GLN A 59 0.73 9.15 3.08
N TYR A 60 0.97 7.94 2.58
CA TYR A 60 0.88 7.62 1.16
C TYR A 60 -0.53 7.91 0.59
N ASN A 61 -1.59 7.59 1.35
CA ASN A 61 -2.96 7.76 0.90
C ASN A 61 -3.47 9.21 1.03
N THR A 62 -2.98 9.98 2.01
CA THR A 62 -3.54 11.32 2.31
C THR A 62 -2.67 12.48 1.84
N GLU A 63 -1.35 12.28 1.74
CA GLU A 63 -0.39 13.37 1.48
C GLU A 63 0.30 13.26 0.12
N ARG A 64 0.30 12.08 -0.52
CA ARG A 64 0.93 11.91 -1.82
C ARG A 64 0.19 12.75 -2.87
N THR A 65 0.90 13.70 -3.46
CA THR A 65 0.39 14.44 -4.62
C THR A 65 0.30 13.46 -5.78
N ASN A 66 -0.92 13.23 -6.28
CA ASN A 66 -1.14 12.45 -7.50
C ASN A 66 -0.51 13.20 -8.67
N GLN A 67 0.75 12.91 -8.94
CA GLN A 67 1.40 13.34 -10.18
C GLN A 67 0.86 12.43 -11.27
N GLY A 68 -0.23 12.89 -11.90
CA GLY A 68 -0.79 12.29 -13.10
C GLY A 68 0.14 12.42 -14.29
#